data_AF-A0AAD8N0F9-F1
#
_entry.id   AF-A0AAD8N0F9-F1
#
_cell.length_a   1.000
_cell.length_b   1.000
_cell.length_c   1.000
_cell.angle_alpha   90.00
_cell.angle_beta   90.00
_cell.angle_gamma   90.00
#
_symmetry.space_group_name_H-M   'P 1'
#
loop_
_entity.id
_entity.type
_entity.pdbx_description
1 polymer ?
#
loop_
_entity_poly.entity_id
_entity_poly.type
_entity_poly.pdbx_seq_one_letter_code
_entity_poly.pdbx_strand_id
1 'polypeptide(L)'
;MPVPPGVTIPATFIGSRPVCKLIKCLYGLRQAPREWFTKFSKVLLQYGFTQSKADSSLFVLHTSQTFTALLVYVDDIILTGSSDTAIVDVKSCLQSHFKLKDLGHLHYFLGIEIARSSEGIYIHQRKDTTFSY
;
A
#
# COMPACT_ATOMS: atom_id res chain seq x y z
N MET A 1 1.59 26.13 -17.00
CA MET A 1 1.99 24.71 -17.03
C MET A 1 1.77 24.22 -18.46
N PRO A 2 2.78 23.68 -19.14
CA PRO A 2 2.61 23.13 -20.48
C PRO A 2 1.65 21.93 -20.44
N VAL A 3 0.95 21.69 -21.54
CA VAL A 3 0.04 20.55 -21.66
C VAL A 3 0.85 19.25 -21.57
N PRO A 4 0.43 18.27 -20.75
CA PRO A 4 1.15 17.02 -20.61
C PRO A 4 1.29 16.29 -21.97
N PRO A 5 2.42 15.60 -22.21
CA PRO A 5 2.59 14.76 -23.39
C PRO A 5 1.43 13.76 -23.52
N GLY A 6 0.82 13.66 -24.71
CA GLY A 6 -0.29 12.75 -24.99
C GLY A 6 -1.70 13.32 -24.78
N VAL A 7 -1.84 14.59 -24.40
CA VAL A 7 -3.15 15.27 -24.32
C VAL A 7 -3.38 16.12 -25.57
N THR A 8 -4.32 15.72 -26.42
CA THR A 8 -4.74 16.51 -27.59
C THR A 8 -5.70 17.61 -27.16
N ILE A 9 -5.37 18.87 -27.45
CA ILE A 9 -6.26 20.01 -27.16
C ILE A 9 -7.31 20.10 -28.27
N PRO A 10 -8.62 20.03 -27.96
CA PRO A 10 -9.65 20.23 -28.97
C PRO A 10 -9.59 21.64 -29.57
N ALA A 11 -9.88 21.76 -30.87
CA ALA A 11 -9.85 23.04 -31.60
C ALA A 11 -10.77 24.13 -30.99
N THR A 12 -11.77 23.72 -30.20
CA THR A 12 -12.66 24.62 -29.45
C THR A 12 -11.96 25.44 -28.37
N PHE A 13 -10.74 25.09 -27.97
CA PHE A 13 -9.98 25.79 -26.93
C PHE A 13 -8.87 26.70 -27.48
N ILE A 14 -8.79 26.93 -28.79
CA ILE A 14 -7.82 27.82 -29.42
C ILE A 14 -8.01 29.26 -28.89
N GLY A 15 -6.96 29.84 -28.30
CA GLY A 15 -6.99 31.17 -27.66
C GLY A 15 -7.35 31.17 -26.17
N SER A 16 -7.67 30.01 -25.58
CA SER A 16 -7.94 29.85 -24.15
C SER A 16 -6.78 29.18 -23.40
N ARG A 17 -6.78 29.27 -22.05
CA ARG A 17 -5.83 28.53 -21.19
C ARG A 17 -6.55 27.30 -20.59
N PRO A 18 -6.59 26.15 -21.28
CA PRO A 18 -7.28 24.97 -20.79
C PRO A 18 -6.62 24.47 -19.49
N VAL A 19 -7.45 23.96 -18.59
CA VAL A 19 -7.02 23.36 -17.32
C VAL A 19 -7.47 21.91 -17.26
N CYS A 20 -6.65 21.04 -16.67
CA CYS A 20 -6.97 19.63 -16.50
C CYS A 20 -7.66 19.40 -15.13
N LYS A 21 -8.77 18.67 -15.12
CA LYS A 21 -9.39 18.18 -13.89
C LYS A 21 -8.86 16.77 -13.60
N LEU A 22 -8.17 16.60 -12.48
CA LEU A 22 -7.75 15.29 -12.00
C LEU A 22 -8.96 14.49 -11.52
N ILE A 23 -9.18 13.32 -12.10
CA ILE A 23 -10.25 12.38 -11.70
C ILE A 23 -9.77 11.46 -10.57
N LYS A 24 -8.45 11.20 -10.50
CA LYS A 24 -7.79 10.42 -9.46
C LYS A 24 -6.55 11.16 -8.97
N CYS A 25 -6.16 10.89 -7.73
CA CYS A 25 -4.92 11.42 -7.18
C CYS A 25 -3.72 10.90 -7.97
N LEU A 26 -2.85 11.81 -8.39
CA LEU A 26 -1.59 11.49 -9.04
C LEU A 26 -0.47 11.37 -7.99
N TYR A 27 0.46 10.45 -8.22
CA TYR A 27 1.68 10.38 -7.41
C TYR A 27 2.42 11.73 -7.44
N GLY A 28 3.01 12.13 -6.30
CA GLY A 28 3.67 13.43 -6.13
C GLY A 28 2.75 14.60 -5.73
N LEU A 29 1.43 14.44 -5.74
CA LEU A 29 0.54 15.40 -5.09
C LEU A 29 0.60 15.23 -3.57
N ARG A 30 0.68 16.33 -2.83
CA ARG A 30 0.72 16.32 -1.36
C ARG A 30 -0.48 15.59 -0.73
N GLN A 31 -1.66 15.68 -1.34
CA GLN A 31 -2.86 14.99 -0.85
C GLN A 31 -3.00 13.52 -1.28
N ALA A 32 -2.32 13.09 -2.34
CA ALA A 32 -2.48 11.75 -2.89
C ALA A 32 -2.25 10.61 -1.88
N PRO A 33 -1.16 10.61 -1.08
CA PRO A 33 -0.93 9.53 -0.11
C PRO A 33 -1.99 9.50 0.99
N ARG A 34 -2.49 10.67 1.41
CA ARG A 34 -3.54 10.77 2.44
C ARG A 34 -4.87 10.20 1.94
N GLU A 35 -5.27 10.52 0.72
CA GLU A 35 -6.50 10.00 0.12
C GLU A 35 -6.41 8.49 -0.12
N TRP A 36 -5.25 8.02 -0.59
CA TRP A 36 -5.00 6.59 -0.75
C TRP A 36 -5.11 5.85 0.59
N PHE A 37 -4.42 6.34 1.63
CA PHE A 37 -4.45 5.73 2.97
C PHE A 37 -5.84 5.77 3.57
N THR A 38 -6.59 6.87 3.38
CA THR A 38 -7.98 7.00 3.85
C THR A 38 -8.89 5.95 3.20
N LYS A 39 -8.79 5.78 1.87
CA LYS A 39 -9.54 4.76 1.15
C LYS A 39 -9.13 3.35 1.60
N PHE A 40 -7.84 3.10 1.74
CA PHE A 40 -7.28 1.82 2.17
C PHE A 40 -7.77 1.43 3.57
N SER A 41 -7.63 2.34 4.53
CA SER A 41 -8.13 2.17 5.90
C SER A 41 -9.62 1.89 5.92
N LYS A 42 -10.42 2.61 5.13
CA LYS A 42 -11.87 2.38 5.06
C LYS A 42 -12.22 0.96 4.60
N VAL A 43 -11.54 0.43 3.59
CA VAL A 43 -11.75 -0.95 3.11
C VAL A 43 -11.40 -1.96 4.21
N LEU A 44 -10.28 -1.78 4.92
CA LEU A 44 -9.89 -2.66 6.02
C LEU A 44 -10.88 -2.65 7.18
N LEU A 45 -11.32 -1.47 7.60
CA LEU A 45 -12.32 -1.33 8.66
C LEU A 45 -13.65 -1.97 8.26
N GLN A 46 -14.06 -1.86 6.99
CA GLN A 46 -15.26 -2.52 6.48
C GLN A 46 -15.13 -4.04 6.41
N TYR A 47 -13.93 -4.56 6.14
CA TYR A 47 -13.65 -5.99 6.20
C TYR A 47 -13.71 -6.55 7.63
N GLY A 48 -13.48 -5.71 8.64
CA GLY A 48 -13.55 -6.06 10.06
C GLY A 48 -12.24 -5.86 10.83
N PHE A 49 -11.19 -5.32 10.20
CA PHE A 49 -9.98 -4.94 10.92
C PHE A 49 -10.27 -3.80 11.89
N THR A 50 -9.49 -3.76 12.98
CA THR A 50 -9.41 -2.63 13.89
C THR A 50 -8.04 -1.98 13.75
N GLN A 51 -8.01 -0.65 13.63
CA GLN A 51 -6.76 0.09 13.61
C GLN A 51 -6.14 0.12 15.02
N SER A 52 -4.84 -0.11 15.12
CA SER A 52 -4.14 -0.08 16.40
C SER A 52 -4.10 1.34 16.97
N LYS A 53 -4.29 1.44 18.30
CA LYS A 53 -4.18 2.71 19.02
C LYS A 53 -2.72 3.17 19.19
N ALA A 54 -1.78 2.23 19.16
CA ALA A 54 -0.36 2.52 19.33
C ALA A 54 0.32 2.92 18.01
N ASP A 55 -0.21 2.44 16.89
CA ASP A 55 0.35 2.71 15.55
C ASP A 55 -0.78 2.78 14.51
N SER A 56 -0.95 3.96 13.91
CA SER A 56 -1.98 4.18 12.89
C SER A 56 -1.75 3.38 11.60
N SER A 57 -0.54 2.89 11.36
CA SER A 57 -0.23 2.07 10.18
C SER A 57 -0.55 0.59 10.36
N LEU A 58 -0.82 0.17 11.60
CA LEU A 58 -1.09 -1.22 11.97
C LEU A 58 -2.59 -1.47 12.11
N PHE A 59 -3.06 -2.51 11.44
CA PHE A 59 -4.42 -3.01 11.49
C PHE A 59 -4.42 -4.45 11.98
N VAL A 60 -5.35 -4.78 12.88
CA VAL A 60 -5.46 -6.10 13.48
C VAL A 60 -6.88 -6.62 13.30
N LEU A 61 -7.00 -7.87 12.84
CA LEU A 61 -8.22 -8.64 12.82
C LEU A 61 -8.03 -9.84 13.76
N HIS A 62 -8.84 -9.89 14.81
CA HIS A 62 -8.82 -10.97 15.78
C HIS A 62 -10.19 -11.64 15.82
N THR A 63 -10.23 -12.94 15.54
CA THR A 63 -11.42 -13.78 15.69
C THR A 63 -11.20 -14.74 16.86
N SER A 64 -12.16 -15.61 17.15
CA SER A 64 -11.96 -16.66 18.18
C SER A 64 -10.90 -17.70 17.79
N GLN A 65 -10.56 -17.82 16.51
CA GLN A 65 -9.71 -18.89 15.97
C GLN A 65 -8.45 -18.36 15.29
N THR A 66 -8.49 -17.13 14.77
CA THR A 66 -7.43 -16.59 13.92
C THR A 66 -7.05 -15.17 14.33
N PHE A 67 -5.77 -14.88 14.15
CA PHE A 67 -5.19 -13.56 14.27
C PHE A 67 -4.58 -13.18 12.94
N THR A 68 -4.86 -11.97 12.45
CA THR A 68 -4.24 -11.40 11.26
C THR A 68 -3.82 -9.96 11.54
N ALA A 69 -2.58 -9.62 11.22
CA ALA A 69 -2.04 -8.28 11.33
C ALA A 69 -1.58 -7.79 9.96
N LEU A 70 -1.93 -6.54 9.66
CA LEU A 70 -1.56 -5.85 8.43
C LEU A 70 -0.88 -4.54 8.79
N LEU A 71 0.34 -4.34 8.30
CA LEU A 71 1.11 -3.12 8.48
C LEU A 71 1.30 -2.42 7.12
N VAL A 72 1.06 -1.12 7.08
CA VAL A 72 1.21 -0.30 5.87
C VAL A 72 2.41 0.62 5.99
N TYR A 73 3.34 0.56 5.05
CA TYR A 73 4.43 1.52 4.96
C TYR A 73 4.52 2.11 3.56
N VAL A 74 4.06 3.34 3.39
CA VAL A 74 4.02 4.05 2.10
C VAL A 74 3.38 3.17 1.02
N ASP A 75 4.16 2.61 0.10
CA ASP A 75 3.71 1.79 -1.02
C ASP A 75 3.77 0.27 -0.72
N ASP A 76 4.35 -0.13 0.42
CA ASP A 76 4.51 -1.52 0.84
C ASP A 76 3.49 -1.92 1.91
N ILE A 77 2.98 -3.15 1.81
CA ILE A 77 2.03 -3.73 2.76
C ILE A 77 2.58 -5.06 3.25
N ILE A 78 2.75 -5.19 4.56
CA ILE A 78 3.05 -6.47 5.21
C ILE A 78 1.75 -7.05 5.73
N LEU A 79 1.51 -8.32 5.43
CA LEU A 79 0.40 -9.10 5.96
C LEU A 79 0.93 -10.37 6.60
N THR A 80 0.51 -10.64 7.83
CA THR A 80 0.88 -11.84 8.59
C THR A 80 -0.30 -12.30 9.44
N GLY A 81 -0.29 -13.56 9.87
CA GLY A 81 -1.37 -14.12 10.66
C GLY A 81 -1.12 -15.57 11.04
N SER A 82 -2.02 -16.11 11.85
CA SER A 82 -1.95 -17.49 12.35
C SER A 82 -2.56 -18.53 11.39
N SER A 83 -3.13 -18.10 10.26
CA SER A 83 -3.86 -18.94 9.32
C SER A 83 -3.60 -18.48 7.89
N ASP A 84 -3.04 -19.36 7.06
CA ASP A 84 -2.77 -19.07 5.65
C ASP A 84 -4.05 -18.82 4.87
N THR A 85 -5.15 -19.51 5.20
CA THR A 85 -6.46 -19.27 4.58
C THR A 85 -6.95 -17.86 4.87
N ALA A 86 -6.84 -17.39 6.13
CA ALA A 86 -7.19 -16.02 6.48
C ALA A 86 -6.33 -14.98 5.74
N ILE A 87 -5.03 -15.25 5.57
CA ILE A 87 -4.13 -14.40 4.78
C ILE A 87 -4.59 -14.34 3.31
N VAL A 88 -4.93 -15.48 2.71
CA VAL A 88 -5.40 -15.56 1.31
C VAL A 88 -6.73 -14.81 1.12
N ASP A 89 -7.65 -14.90 2.07
CA ASP A 89 -8.94 -14.20 2.01
C ASP A 89 -8.75 -12.68 2.08
N VAL A 90 -7.88 -12.21 2.98
CA VAL A 90 -7.55 -10.78 3.08
C VAL A 90 -6.86 -10.29 1.80
N LYS A 91 -5.90 -11.06 1.25
CA LYS A 91 -5.25 -10.73 -0.03
C LYS A 91 -6.28 -10.59 -1.15
N SER A 92 -7.20 -11.54 -1.26
CA SER A 92 -8.25 -11.56 -2.29
C SER A 92 -9.18 -10.35 -2.16
N CYS A 93 -9.56 -9.99 -0.93
CA CYS A 93 -10.34 -8.78 -0.66
C CYS A 93 -9.59 -7.51 -1.11
N LEU A 94 -8.32 -7.40 -0.76
CA LEU A 94 -7.53 -6.22 -1.12
C LEU A 94 -7.31 -6.10 -2.63
N GLN A 95 -7.06 -7.21 -3.32
CA GLN A 95 -6.89 -7.25 -4.78
C GLN A 95 -8.16 -6.88 -5.55
N SER A 96 -9.35 -7.08 -4.98
CA SER A 96 -10.60 -6.64 -5.61
C SER A 96 -10.81 -5.12 -5.51
N HIS A 97 -10.19 -4.45 -4.53
CA HIS A 97 -10.32 -3.00 -4.30
C HIS A 97 -9.13 -2.19 -4.84
N PHE A 98 -7.95 -2.80 -4.92
CA PHE A 98 -6.68 -2.15 -5.22
C PHE A 98 -5.87 -2.97 -6.21
N LYS A 99 -5.11 -2.28 -7.07
CA LYS A 99 -4.11 -2.91 -7.93
C LYS A 99 -2.87 -3.23 -7.10
N LEU A 100 -2.88 -4.38 -6.43
CA LEU A 100 -1.77 -4.87 -5.62
C LEU A 100 -1.00 -5.95 -6.36
N LYS A 101 0.32 -5.94 -6.20
CA LYS A 101 1.20 -7.01 -6.63
C LYS A 101 1.55 -7.84 -5.41
N ASP A 102 1.23 -9.14 -5.43
CA ASP A 102 1.73 -10.05 -4.40
C ASP A 102 3.21 -10.35 -4.67
N LEU A 103 4.04 -10.08 -3.67
CA LEU A 103 5.48 -10.33 -3.73
C LEU A 103 5.86 -11.67 -3.07
N GLY A 104 4.88 -12.44 -2.59
CA GLY A 104 5.09 -13.71 -1.92
C GLY A 104 5.51 -13.54 -0.46
N HIS A 105 6.37 -14.43 0.02
CA HIS A 105 6.88 -14.35 1.39
C HIS A 105 7.77 -13.11 1.56
N LEU A 106 7.67 -12.49 2.73
CA LEU A 106 8.44 -11.29 3.05
C LEU A 106 9.94 -11.62 3.13
N HIS A 107 10.70 -11.24 2.10
CA HIS A 107 12.16 -11.41 2.05
C HIS A 107 12.92 -10.11 2.35
N TYR A 108 12.35 -8.97 1.99
CA TYR A 108 12.96 -7.66 2.23
C TYR A 108 11.89 -6.65 2.65
N PHE A 109 12.21 -5.81 3.63
CA PHE A 109 11.40 -4.67 4.04
C PHE A 109 12.31 -3.55 4.57
N LEU A 110 12.24 -2.35 4.01
CA LEU A 110 13.03 -1.20 4.47
C LEU A 110 14.55 -1.44 4.57
N GLY A 111 15.12 -2.20 3.63
CA GLY A 111 16.55 -2.55 3.64
C GLY A 111 16.92 -3.63 4.65
N ILE A 112 15.94 -4.18 5.37
CA ILE A 112 16.06 -5.35 6.23
C ILE A 112 15.76 -6.59 5.39
N GLU A 113 16.71 -7.51 5.35
CA GLU A 113 16.58 -8.84 4.77
C GLU A 113 16.05 -9.81 5.84
N ILE A 114 15.08 -10.63 5.46
CA ILE A 114 14.43 -11.60 6.33
C ILE A 114 14.60 -12.98 5.69
N ALA A 115 15.42 -13.81 6.32
CA ALA A 115 15.60 -15.20 5.96
C ALA A 115 14.85 -16.10 6.95
N ARG A 116 14.18 -17.14 6.44
CA ARG A 116 13.46 -18.11 7.26
C ARG A 116 14.11 -19.48 7.08
N SER A 117 14.37 -20.18 8.18
CA SER A 117 14.79 -21.58 8.20
C SER A 117 13.92 -22.36 9.19
N SER A 118 14.11 -23.68 9.23
CA SER A 118 13.48 -24.54 10.25
C SER A 118 13.88 -24.19 11.68
N GLU A 119 15.01 -23.50 11.86
CA GLU A 119 15.53 -23.09 13.17
C GLU A 119 14.96 -21.75 13.65
N GLY A 120 14.37 -20.97 12.74
CA GLY A 120 13.76 -19.69 13.08
C GLY A 120 13.84 -18.64 11.96
N ILE A 121 13.71 -17.39 12.38
CA ILE A 121 13.75 -16.22 11.49
C ILE A 121 15.04 -15.45 11.76
N TYR A 122 15.85 -15.29 10.72
CA TYR A 122 17.06 -14.48 10.74
C TYR A 122 16.78 -13.15 10.07
N ILE A 123 17.12 -12.07 10.77
CA ILE A 123 16.92 -10.70 10.31
C ILE A 123 18.30 -10.08 10.13
N HIS A 124 18.60 -9.59 8.93
CA HIS A 124 19.89 -9.02 8.59
C HIS A 124 19.71 -7.68 7.88
N GLN A 125 20.40 -6.64 8.33
CA GLN A 125 20.45 -5.35 7.63
C GLN A 125 21.81 -5.22 6.95
N ARG A 126 21.88 -5.43 5.63
CA ARG A 126 23.15 -5.51 4.89
C ARG A 126 23.50 -4.23 4.13
N LYS A 127 22.60 -3.24 4.09
CA LYS A 127 22.75 -2.04 3.25
C LYS A 127 22.36 -0.77 4.01
N ASP A 128 23.35 0.05 4.32
CA ASP A 128 23.14 1.49 4.47
C ASP A 128 22.82 2.02 3.07
N THR A 129 21.60 2.47 2.86
CA THR A 129 21.22 3.18 1.63
C THR A 129 22.00 4.49 1.57
N THR A 130 23.11 4.51 0.82
CA THR A 130 23.66 5.75 0.30
C THR A 130 22.62 6.35 -0.65
N PHE A 131 21.80 7.27 -0.15
CA PHE A 131 20.94 8.10 -0.99
C PHE A 131 21.84 8.93 -1.90
N SER A 132 21.94 8.53 -3.17
CA SER A 132 22.50 9.37 -4.22
C SER A 132 21.32 10.07 -4.89
N TYR A 133 21.24 11.38 -4.72
CA TYR A 133 20.28 12.27 -5.40
C TYR A 133 20.53 12.32 -6.90
#